data_AF-A0A9E1UAZ4-F1
#
_entry.id   AF-A0A9E1UAZ4-F1
#
_cell.length_a   1.000
_cell.length_b   1.000
_cell.length_c   1.000
_cell.angle_alpha   90.00
_cell.angle_beta   90.00
_cell.angle_gamma   90.00
#
_symmetry.space_group_name_H-M   'P 1'
#
loop_
_entity.id
_entity.type
_entity.pdbx_description
1 polymer ?
#
loop_
_entity_poly.entity_id
_entity_poly.type
_entity_poly.pdbx_seq_one_letter_code
_entity_poly.pdbx_strand_id
1 'polypeptide(L)' 'MDFRGGQLTGAKLDDADLSGVYFRETNIDLESQAWNVRFCKNVMPDGEINNRDCEQ' A
#
# COMPACT_ATOMS: atom_id res chain seq x y z
N MET A 1 0.86 -2.64 9.68
CA MET A 1 0.10 -3.89 9.44
C MET A 1 0.88 -4.74 8.44
N ASP A 2 0.92 -6.06 8.60
CA ASP A 2 1.67 -6.97 7.71
C ASP A 2 0.69 -7.79 6.86
N PHE A 3 0.79 -7.66 5.53
CA PHE A 3 -0.08 -8.35 4.57
C PHE A 3 0.65 -9.36 3.70
N ARG A 4 1.90 -9.75 4.02
CA ARG A 4 2.71 -10.65 3.17
C ARG A 4 1.96 -11.87 2.64
N GLY A 5 2.04 -12.09 1.32
CA GLY A 5 1.36 -13.21 0.64
C GLY A 5 -0.16 -13.04 0.47
N GLY A 6 -0.72 -11.89 0.86
CA GLY A 6 -2.15 -11.58 0.70
C GLY A 6 -2.51 -11.24 -0.75
N GLN A 7 -3.71 -11.65 -1.17
CA GLN A 7 -4.33 -11.20 -2.41
C GLN A 7 -5.25 -10.02 -2.09
N LEU A 8 -4.86 -8.82 -2.49
CA LEU A 8 -5.62 -7.59 -2.30
C LEU A 8 -6.14 -7.02 -3.61
N THR A 9 -6.02 -7.76 -4.72
CA THR A 9 -6.62 -7.41 -6.02
C THR A 9 -8.14 -7.25 -5.90
N GLY A 10 -8.64 -6.06 -6.22
CA GLY A 10 -10.05 -5.66 -6.07
C GLY A 10 -10.47 -5.04 -4.73
N ALA A 11 -9.60 -4.98 -3.72
CA ALA A 11 -9.81 -4.16 -2.52
C ALA A 11 -9.97 -2.67 -2.89
N LYS A 12 -10.97 -1.99 -2.34
CA LYS A 12 -11.06 -0.52 -2.45
C LYS A 12 -10.26 0.09 -1.31
N LEU A 13 -9.19 0.79 -1.65
CA LEU A 13 -8.32 1.45 -0.68
C LEU A 13 -8.44 2.97 -0.76
N ASP A 14 -9.39 3.49 -1.53
CA ASP A 14 -9.62 4.93 -1.69
C ASP A 14 -9.73 5.64 -0.33
N ASP A 15 -9.02 6.75 -0.17
CA ASP A 15 -8.89 7.53 1.07
C ASP A 15 -8.35 6.76 2.29
N ALA A 16 -7.78 5.56 2.10
CA ALA A 16 -7.22 4.78 3.20
C ALA A 16 -5.84 5.33 3.64
N ASP A 17 -5.58 5.23 4.94
CA ASP A 17 -4.25 5.44 5.48
C ASP A 17 -3.47 4.11 5.47
N LEU A 18 -2.53 3.97 4.53
CA LEU A 18 -1.68 2.80 4.40
C LEU A 18 -0.30 3.04 5.02
N SER A 19 -0.22 3.94 6.00
CA SER A 19 1.04 4.24 6.68
C SER A 19 1.59 3.03 7.43
N GLY A 20 2.85 2.67 7.20
CA GLY A 20 3.52 1.56 7.89
C GLY A 20 3.00 0.17 7.50
N VAL A 21 2.41 0.04 6.31
CA VAL A 21 1.87 -1.23 5.81
C VAL A 21 2.93 -1.99 5.00
N TYR A 22 3.01 -3.30 5.19
CA TYR A 22 3.92 -4.17 4.44
C TYR A 22 3.14 -4.97 3.38
N PHE A 23 3.23 -4.52 2.12
CA PHE A 23 2.67 -5.14 0.92
C PHE A 23 3.65 -6.07 0.21
N ARG A 24 4.83 -6.34 0.78
CA ARG A 24 5.81 -7.26 0.19
C ARG A 24 5.17 -8.61 -0.13
N GLU A 25 5.41 -9.14 -1.33
CA GLU A 25 4.82 -10.40 -1.80
C GLU A 25 3.28 -10.42 -1.84
N THR A 26 2.62 -9.25 -1.83
CA THR A 26 1.18 -9.16 -2.04
C THR A 26 0.83 -8.92 -3.49
N ASN A 27 -0.29 -9.49 -3.93
CA ASN A 27 -0.84 -9.19 -5.24
C ASN A 27 -1.84 -8.04 -5.07
N ILE A 28 -1.40 -6.81 -5.36
CA ILE A 28 -2.20 -5.58 -5.25
C ILE A 28 -1.86 -4.66 -6.41
N ASP A 29 -2.88 -4.07 -7.02
CA ASP A 29 -2.73 -3.04 -8.05
C ASP A 29 -3.07 -1.68 -7.46
N LEU A 30 -2.06 -0.98 -6.94
CA LEU A 30 -2.26 0.32 -6.30
C LEU A 30 -2.67 1.40 -7.30
N GLU A 31 -2.33 1.26 -8.59
CA GLU A 31 -2.69 2.27 -9.59
C GLU A 31 -4.20 2.33 -9.83
N SER A 32 -4.87 1.18 -9.81
CA SER A 32 -6.32 1.11 -10.03
C SER A 32 -7.15 1.16 -8.75
N GLN A 33 -6.58 0.78 -7.61
CA GLN A 33 -7.32 0.52 -6.37
C GLN A 33 -7.11 1.54 -5.25
N ALA A 34 -6.14 2.44 -5.37
CA ALA A 34 -5.73 3.35 -4.32
C ALA A 34 -5.71 4.81 -4.82
N TRP A 35 -6.88 5.47 -4.80
CA TRP A 35 -6.98 6.91 -5.04
C TRP A 35 -6.94 7.70 -3.74
N ASN A 36 -6.19 8.81 -3.73
CA ASN A 36 -6.03 9.69 -2.56
C ASN A 36 -5.58 8.96 -1.28
N VAL A 37 -4.76 7.93 -1.45
CA VAL A 37 -4.27 7.08 -0.36
C VAL A 37 -3.00 7.65 0.23
N ARG A 38 -2.87 7.56 1.55
CA ARG A 38 -1.64 7.99 2.22
C ARG A 38 -0.60 6.87 2.20
N PHE A 39 0.36 6.98 1.28
CA PHE A 39 1.53 6.10 1.25
C PHE A 39 2.67 6.68 2.10
N CYS A 40 2.76 6.24 3.37
CA CYS A 40 3.87 6.63 4.24
C CYS A 40 4.52 5.42 4.90
N LYS A 41 5.84 5.27 4.81
CA LYS A 41 6.62 4.15 5.40
C LYS A 41 6.06 2.77 5.08
N ASN A 42 5.41 2.62 3.92
CA ASN A 42 4.91 1.32 3.51
C ASN A 42 5.96 0.60 2.66
N VAL A 43 5.89 -0.73 2.62
CA VAL A 43 6.74 -1.56 1.77
C VAL A 43 5.88 -2.11 0.64
N MET A 44 6.20 -1.76 -0.58
CA MET A 44 5.53 -2.17 -1.80
C MET A 44 5.77 -3.66 -2.12
N PRO A 45 4.99 -4.27 -3.03
CA PRO A 45 5.15 -5.68 -3.41
C PRO A 45 6.54 -6.04 -3.96
N ASP A 46 7.19 -5.09 -4.64
CA ASP A 46 8.57 -5.17 -5.13
C ASP A 46 9.63 -5.06 -4.02
N GLY A 47 9.22 -4.72 -2.79
CA GLY A 47 10.08 -4.52 -1.63
C GLY A 47 10.57 -3.08 -1.46
N GLU A 48 10.19 -2.14 -2.32
CA GLU A 48 10.55 -0.74 -2.17
C GLU A 48 9.73 -0.06 -1.07
N ILE A 49 10.32 0.95 -0.41
CA ILE A 49 9.61 1.70 0.62
C ILE A 49 8.97 2.93 -0.02
N ASN A 50 7.64 3.04 0.01
CA ASN A 50 6.94 4.22 -0.46
C ASN A 50 6.62 5.17 0.71
N ASN A 51 7.06 6.41 0.56
CA ASN A 51 6.93 7.51 1.53
C ASN A 51 6.30 8.76 0.90
N ARG A 52 5.56 8.62 -0.20
CA ARG A 52 5.04 9.73 -1.00
C ARG A 52 4.21 10.73 -0.20
N ASP A 53 3.37 10.24 0.71
CA ASP A 53 2.36 11.03 1.42
C ASP A 53 2.62 11.07 2.93
N CYS A 54 3.88 10.89 3.35
CA CYS A 54 4.25 11.19 4.73
C CYS A 54 4.06 12.70 4.96
N GLU A 55 3.08 13.06 5.79
CA GLU A 55 3.05 14.41 6.37
C GLU A 55 4.39 14.65 7.07
N GLN A 56 5.02 15.78 6.74
CA GLN A 56 6.30 16.21 7.32
C GLN A 56 6.11 16.71 8.75
#